data_AF-A0A1C7W897-F1
#
_entry.id   AF-A0A1C7W897-F1
#
_cell.length_a   1.000
_cell.length_b   1.000
_cell.length_c   1.000
_cell.angle_alpha   90.00
_cell.angle_beta   90.00
_cell.angle_gamma   90.00
#
_symmetry.space_group_name_H-M   'P 1'
#
loop_
_entity.id
_entity.type
_entity.pdbx_description
1 polymer ?
#
loop_
_entity_poly.entity_id
_entity_poly.type
_entity_poly.pdbx_seq_one_letter_code
_entity_poly.pdbx_strand_id
1 'polypeptide(L)'
;MTLFPGFKTTLLAASVLLAYSGVAQAQDVTLNDVTVFIRGAELFNSSKVTLPAGESEVVFTNIASGLNEQSLMLDADNGVVVQSFSIKRDFLTEHVSPEVEQLTKQIDDEVREQSKLNVQREVIQAQLAVLESNRALGSEKEGASVEQVNQMLELVSRRMSEVLLADIELKEKIAAIDKNIEKLKSQLDEAQQKTGQTVNQVVVKFYTGKAVTSNVKLSYVIPDAGWVPTYDVRVNSITQPVKLSYKANVFQNSGINWDKVNLTLSSGNPSEGAQAPKLQPWYLDFYQDYSSSKMAMSIPRPAPAPVAEMAAGANAQELDGAMASRAKRSLSDYVVTDAGGVNTRFSISLPYNIASDGKGHSVTIKDVDVQGDYRYVVVPKIEPDAFLQVQLKDWEQLNLLPGKSSIFFEGSFVGQGDINIAEAKETLDLSLGRDKKIIVNRENGKQLTSKAEFFGNSVSQQYSFVTSVKNTRKEPIKLVVMEQMPLSRDSAITIDGLKYDGASYDKDTGNVQWALDLPANQSEKFTLSYTVKYPKDKRVSNL
;
A
#
# COMPACT_ATOMS: atom_id res chain seq x y z
N MET A 1 57.35 40.07 75.54
CA MET A 1 55.96 39.86 75.10
C MET A 1 55.81 40.39 73.68
N THR A 2 55.88 39.47 72.69
CA THR A 2 55.00 39.37 71.50
C THR A 2 54.81 40.64 70.62
N LEU A 3 55.49 40.77 69.47
CA LEU A 3 55.22 40.20 68.11
C LEU A 3 54.56 41.25 67.17
N PHE A 4 55.31 41.69 66.15
CA PHE A 4 54.81 42.22 64.85
C PHE A 4 54.40 41.02 63.94
N PRO A 5 53.83 41.20 62.72
CA PRO A 5 52.87 42.17 62.16
C PRO A 5 51.69 41.46 61.43
N GLY A 6 50.76 42.18 60.77
CA GLY A 6 49.75 41.53 59.94
C GLY A 6 48.94 42.46 59.04
N PHE A 7 49.49 42.77 57.86
CA PHE A 7 48.77 43.33 56.72
C PHE A 7 47.62 42.39 56.33
N LYS A 8 46.36 42.86 56.35
CA LYS A 8 45.24 42.15 55.73
C LYS A 8 44.98 42.73 54.34
N THR A 9 45.44 41.99 53.35
CA THR A 9 45.06 42.08 51.94
C THR A 9 43.55 41.86 51.80
N THR A 10 42.83 42.89 51.37
CA THR A 10 41.45 42.78 50.92
C THR A 10 41.45 42.13 49.53
N LEU A 11 41.15 40.83 49.48
CA LEU A 11 40.98 40.10 48.23
C LEU A 11 39.64 40.52 47.60
N LEU A 12 39.69 41.38 46.58
CA LEU A 12 38.55 41.70 45.74
C LEU A 12 38.30 40.47 44.84
N ALA A 13 37.38 39.60 45.25
CA ALA A 13 36.92 38.50 44.40
C ALA A 13 36.12 39.11 43.25
N ALA A 14 36.78 39.26 42.10
CA ALA A 14 36.11 39.57 40.84
C ALA A 14 35.22 38.37 40.46
N SER A 15 33.93 38.47 40.75
CA SER A 15 32.91 37.61 40.16
C SER A 15 32.90 37.88 38.66
N VAL A 16 33.54 37.00 37.89
CA VAL A 16 33.40 36.96 36.44
C VAL A 16 31.96 36.56 36.17
N LEU A 17 31.12 37.56 35.89
CA LEU A 17 29.86 37.38 35.16
C LEU A 17 30.26 36.88 33.76
N LEU A 18 30.32 35.55 33.60
CA LEU A 18 30.26 34.93 32.29
C LEU A 18 28.89 35.30 31.70
N ALA A 19 28.89 36.33 30.87
CA ALA A 19 27.82 36.56 29.92
C ALA A 19 27.76 35.29 29.05
N TYR A 20 26.79 34.43 29.33
CA TYR A 20 26.42 33.31 28.46
C TYR A 20 25.89 33.94 27.17
N SER A 21 26.79 34.18 26.21
CA SER A 21 26.42 34.38 24.82
C SER A 21 25.67 33.14 24.38
N GLY A 22 24.39 33.30 24.05
CA GLY A 22 23.44 32.23 23.74
C GLY A 22 23.93 31.34 22.60
N VAL A 23 24.58 30.24 22.96
CA VAL A 23 24.68 29.08 22.09
C VAL A 23 23.34 28.37 22.24
N ALA A 24 22.56 28.33 21.16
CA ALA A 24 21.27 27.64 21.18
C ALA A 24 21.51 26.17 21.56
N GLN A 25 20.81 25.69 22.58
CA GLN A 25 20.98 24.32 23.06
C GLN A 25 20.30 23.38 22.07
N ALA A 26 21.07 22.56 21.35
CA ALA A 26 20.51 21.48 20.52
C ALA A 26 20.01 20.35 21.42
N GLN A 27 18.80 19.88 21.18
CA GLN A 27 18.14 18.85 21.97
C GLN A 27 17.30 17.96 21.06
N ASP A 28 17.60 16.66 21.02
CA ASP A 28 16.78 15.70 20.29
C ASP A 28 15.39 15.53 20.94
N VAL A 29 14.37 15.37 20.10
CA VAL A 29 13.04 14.95 20.54
C VAL A 29 12.86 13.45 20.40
N THR A 30 12.11 12.86 21.34
CA THR A 30 11.69 11.46 21.27
C THR A 30 10.23 11.40 20.83
N LEU A 31 9.97 10.64 19.77
CA LEU A 31 8.62 10.34 19.30
C LEU A 31 8.01 9.25 20.18
N ASN A 32 6.88 9.53 20.83
CA ASN A 32 6.25 8.59 21.76
C ASN A 32 4.97 7.99 21.19
N ASP A 33 4.10 8.85 20.64
CA ASP A 33 2.78 8.47 20.18
C ASP A 33 2.58 8.95 18.74
N VAL A 34 1.86 8.14 17.96
CA VAL A 34 1.54 8.45 16.57
C VAL A 34 0.07 8.16 16.32
N THR A 35 -0.65 9.16 15.82
CA THR A 35 -1.98 8.95 15.26
C THR A 35 -1.91 8.98 13.74
N VAL A 36 -2.10 7.84 13.08
CA VAL A 36 -2.09 7.73 11.62
C VAL A 36 -3.50 7.88 11.09
N PHE A 37 -3.69 8.76 10.12
CA PHE A 37 -4.94 9.00 9.42
C PHE A 37 -4.96 8.27 8.08
N ILE A 38 -6.12 8.21 7.41
CA ILE A 38 -6.19 7.70 6.02
C ILE A 38 -5.22 8.48 5.12
N ARG A 39 -5.05 9.78 5.40
CA ARG A 39 -4.07 10.65 4.77
C ARG A 39 -3.39 11.52 5.83
N GLY A 40 -2.10 11.34 5.98
CA GLY A 40 -1.25 11.99 6.97
C GLY A 40 -1.13 11.24 8.29
N ALA A 41 -0.30 11.77 9.18
CA ALA A 41 -0.19 11.34 10.57
C ALA A 41 0.07 12.54 11.47
N GLU A 42 -0.35 12.46 12.72
CA GLU A 42 0.02 13.38 13.79
C GLU A 42 1.05 12.71 14.70
N LEU A 43 2.17 13.39 14.88
CA LEU A 43 3.31 12.91 15.66
C LEU A 43 3.35 13.64 17.00
N PHE A 44 3.49 12.90 18.10
CA PHE A 44 3.58 13.45 19.46
C PHE A 44 4.96 13.18 20.04
N ASN A 45 5.74 14.25 20.14
CA ASN A 45 7.11 14.20 20.61
C ASN A 45 7.23 14.81 22.01
N SER A 46 8.25 14.37 22.75
CA SER A 46 8.62 15.00 24.02
C SER A 46 10.13 15.15 24.14
N SER A 47 10.55 16.18 24.88
CA SER A 47 11.95 16.34 25.26
C SER A 47 12.07 17.05 26.61
N LYS A 48 13.07 16.64 27.42
CA LYS A 48 13.36 17.27 28.70
C LYS A 48 14.44 18.31 28.51
N VAL A 49 14.14 19.56 28.84
CA VAL A 49 15.06 20.70 28.69
C VAL A 49 15.30 21.35 30.04
N THR A 50 16.56 21.67 30.34
CA THR A 50 16.93 22.42 31.54
C THR A 50 17.23 23.86 31.14
N LEU A 51 16.41 24.80 31.63
CA LEU A 51 16.46 26.21 31.25
C LEU A 51 16.95 27.05 32.43
N PRO A 52 17.95 27.94 32.25
CA PRO A 52 18.32 28.94 33.24
C PRO A 52 17.22 29.99 33.39
N ALA A 53 17.26 30.78 34.48
CA ALA A 53 16.38 31.93 34.63
C ALA A 53 16.66 32.98 33.53
N GLY A 54 15.61 33.48 32.89
CA GLY A 54 15.68 34.42 31.77
C GLY A 54 15.23 33.81 30.46
N GLU A 55 15.74 34.36 29.35
CA GLU A 55 15.47 33.88 27.99
C GLU A 55 16.43 32.76 27.62
N SER A 56 15.94 31.78 26.88
CA SER A 56 16.75 30.66 26.37
C SER A 56 16.26 30.25 25.00
N GLU A 57 17.20 29.98 24.10
CA GLU A 57 16.92 29.46 22.77
C GLU A 57 17.33 27.98 22.71
N VAL A 58 16.40 27.13 22.27
CA VAL A 58 16.57 25.69 22.19
C VAL A 58 16.25 25.25 20.76
N VAL A 59 17.08 24.40 20.19
CA VAL A 59 16.90 23.84 18.85
C VAL A 59 16.51 22.38 19.01
N PHE A 60 15.27 22.07 18.66
CA PHE A 60 14.78 20.70 18.62
C PHE A 60 15.13 20.04 17.29
N THR A 61 15.86 18.93 17.36
CA THR A 61 16.31 18.09 16.24
C THR A 61 15.48 16.81 16.16
N ASN A 62 15.67 15.99 15.10
CA ASN A 62 14.87 14.79 14.82
C ASN A 62 13.38 15.08 14.53
N ILE A 63 13.11 16.16 13.80
CA ILE A 63 11.76 16.55 13.38
C ILE A 63 11.52 16.09 11.94
N ALA A 64 10.36 15.48 11.70
CA ALA A 64 9.98 14.97 10.39
C ALA A 64 10.09 16.03 9.29
N SER A 65 10.52 15.61 8.10
CA SER A 65 10.77 16.46 6.93
C SER A 65 9.48 17.14 6.39
N GLY A 66 8.36 16.42 6.44
CA GLY A 66 7.05 16.87 5.98
C GLY A 66 6.22 17.68 6.99
N LEU A 67 6.83 18.25 8.04
CA LEU A 67 6.10 18.98 9.08
C LEU A 67 5.21 20.09 8.47
N ASN A 68 3.91 20.06 8.78
CA ASN A 68 3.01 21.17 8.46
C ASN A 68 3.12 22.26 9.55
N GLU A 69 3.69 23.40 9.18
CA GLU A 69 3.97 24.51 10.10
C GLU A 69 2.72 25.03 10.82
N GLN A 70 1.55 25.00 10.16
CA GLN A 70 0.29 25.49 10.73
C GLN A 70 -0.30 24.54 11.78
N SER A 71 0.18 23.31 11.85
CA SER A 71 -0.28 22.29 12.80
C SER A 71 0.61 22.17 14.04
N LEU A 72 1.75 22.88 14.07
CA LEU A 72 2.72 22.76 15.15
C LEU A 72 2.14 23.33 16.46
N MET A 73 2.05 22.47 17.47
CA MET A 73 1.67 22.84 18.83
C MET A 73 2.83 22.53 19.78
N LEU A 74 3.08 23.48 20.69
CA LEU A 74 4.16 23.45 21.65
C LEU A 74 3.59 23.71 23.03
N ASP A 75 3.85 22.80 23.95
CA ASP A 75 3.45 22.91 25.36
C ASP A 75 4.66 22.66 26.26
N ALA A 76 4.79 23.43 27.32
CA ALA A 76 5.88 23.32 28.28
C ALA A 76 5.31 23.39 29.70
N ASP A 77 5.71 22.44 30.54
CA ASP A 77 5.28 22.40 31.94
C ASP A 77 6.08 23.35 32.84
N ASN A 78 5.82 23.29 34.15
CA ASN A 78 6.57 24.01 35.18
C ASN A 78 6.62 25.55 35.02
N GLY A 79 5.62 26.13 34.35
CA GLY A 79 5.46 27.57 34.21
C GLY A 79 6.42 28.23 33.23
N VAL A 80 7.05 27.44 32.34
CA VAL A 80 7.88 27.95 31.25
C VAL A 80 6.98 28.57 30.17
N VAL A 81 7.31 29.78 29.72
CA VAL A 81 6.56 30.49 28.68
C VAL A 81 7.24 30.28 27.32
N VAL A 82 6.48 29.83 26.33
CA VAL A 82 6.91 29.78 24.92
C VAL A 82 6.71 31.17 24.31
N GLN A 83 7.80 31.87 23.98
CA GLN A 83 7.71 33.20 23.37
C GLN A 83 7.48 33.14 21.86
N SER A 84 8.25 32.31 21.16
CA SER A 84 8.19 32.17 19.71
C SER A 84 8.82 30.85 19.26
N PHE A 85 8.41 30.35 18.10
CA PHE A 85 9.07 29.25 17.41
C PHE A 85 9.37 29.62 15.96
N SER A 86 10.39 29.01 15.37
CA SER A 86 10.72 29.11 13.95
C SER A 86 11.23 27.78 13.44
N ILE A 87 10.96 27.45 12.18
CA ILE A 87 11.40 26.20 11.56
C ILE A 87 12.61 26.50 10.69
N LYS A 88 13.68 25.73 10.88
CA LYS A 88 14.86 25.75 10.03
C LYS A 88 14.98 24.37 9.36
N ARG A 89 15.19 24.35 8.05
CA ARG A 89 15.57 23.12 7.36
C ARG A 89 17.06 22.94 7.52
N ASP A 90 17.49 21.77 8.01
CA ASP A 90 18.89 21.42 8.00
C ASP A 90 19.24 20.85 6.62
N PHE A 91 19.97 21.64 5.83
CA PHE A 91 20.49 21.22 4.52
C PHE A 91 21.94 20.71 4.61
N LEU A 92 22.58 20.77 5.79
CA LEU A 92 24.04 20.73 5.94
C LEU A 92 24.55 19.57 6.79
N THR A 93 23.75 18.98 7.67
CA THR A 93 24.15 17.75 8.37
C THR A 93 23.75 16.53 7.55
N GLU A 94 24.65 16.12 6.66
CA GLU A 94 24.71 14.78 6.10
C GLU A 94 25.02 13.81 7.25
N HIS A 95 24.01 13.47 8.05
CA HIS A 95 24.16 12.46 9.11
C HIS A 95 24.18 11.10 8.43
N VAL A 96 25.35 10.70 7.92
CA VAL A 96 25.57 9.36 7.40
C VAL A 96 25.27 8.38 8.53
N SER A 97 24.20 7.59 8.37
CA SER A 97 23.83 6.56 9.33
C SER A 97 25.03 5.61 9.55
N PRO A 98 25.30 5.14 10.78
CA PRO A 98 26.31 4.12 11.03
C PRO A 98 26.17 2.88 10.13
N GLU A 99 24.94 2.58 9.68
CA GLU A 99 24.65 1.51 8.73
C GLU A 99 25.23 1.79 7.33
N VAL A 100 25.09 3.04 6.85
CA VAL A 100 25.64 3.47 5.55
C VAL A 100 27.17 3.41 5.60
N GLU A 101 27.79 3.90 6.66
CA GLU A 101 29.25 3.85 6.83
C GLU A 101 29.78 2.41 6.88
N GLN A 102 29.07 1.51 7.57
CA GLN A 102 29.41 0.08 7.59
C GLN A 102 29.25 -0.61 6.24
N LEU A 103 28.19 -0.30 5.50
CA LEU A 103 27.95 -0.87 4.17
C LEU A 103 28.98 -0.38 3.15
N THR A 104 29.32 0.91 3.16
CA THR A 104 30.39 1.47 2.32
C THR A 104 31.72 0.78 2.60
N LYS A 105 32.07 0.60 3.88
CA LYS A 105 33.31 -0.09 4.26
C LYS A 105 33.34 -1.55 3.77
N GLN A 106 32.22 -2.28 3.88
CA GLN A 106 32.13 -3.66 3.39
C GLN A 106 32.29 -3.74 1.87
N ILE A 107 31.70 -2.79 1.12
CA ILE A 107 31.87 -2.70 -0.33
C ILE A 107 33.34 -2.46 -0.68
N ASP A 108 34.02 -1.54 0.01
CA ASP A 108 35.43 -1.23 -0.23
C ASP A 108 36.35 -2.44 0.03
N ASP A 109 36.06 -3.22 1.08
CA ASP A 109 36.82 -4.43 1.40
C ASP A 109 36.60 -5.54 0.35
N GLU A 110 35.37 -5.75 -0.12
CA GLU A 110 35.06 -6.71 -1.19
C GLU A 110 35.68 -6.29 -2.55
N VAL A 111 35.63 -5.00 -2.90
CA VAL A 111 36.29 -4.45 -4.10
C VAL A 111 37.80 -4.65 -4.03
N ARG A 112 38.40 -4.52 -2.83
CA ARG A 112 39.83 -4.80 -2.63
C ARG A 112 40.15 -6.28 -2.85
N GLU A 113 39.33 -7.21 -2.36
CA GLU A 113 39.52 -8.64 -2.58
C GLU A 113 39.33 -9.02 -4.06
N GLN A 114 38.30 -8.49 -4.73
CA GLN A 114 38.11 -8.65 -6.17
C GLN A 114 39.36 -8.19 -6.95
N SER A 115 39.91 -7.03 -6.61
CA SER A 115 41.10 -6.49 -7.26
C SER A 115 42.30 -7.44 -7.11
N LYS A 116 42.49 -8.06 -5.94
CA LYS A 116 43.55 -9.07 -5.73
C LYS A 116 43.37 -10.30 -6.62
N LEU A 117 42.15 -10.81 -6.75
CA LEU A 117 41.86 -11.97 -7.60
C LEU A 117 42.03 -11.64 -9.09
N ASN A 118 41.66 -10.43 -9.52
CA ASN A 118 41.90 -9.97 -10.89
C ASN A 118 43.39 -9.91 -11.22
N VAL A 119 44.23 -9.41 -10.31
CA VAL A 119 45.69 -9.46 -10.49
C VAL A 119 46.20 -10.89 -10.63
N GLN A 120 45.69 -11.84 -9.83
CA GLN A 120 46.06 -13.26 -9.98
C GLN A 120 45.62 -13.83 -11.33
N ARG A 121 44.44 -13.44 -11.83
CA ARG A 121 43.97 -13.84 -13.17
C ARG A 121 44.82 -13.25 -14.29
N GLU A 122 45.25 -12.00 -14.18
CA GLU A 122 46.17 -11.39 -15.16
C GLU A 122 47.49 -12.17 -15.24
N VAL A 123 48.03 -12.59 -14.10
CA VAL A 123 49.23 -13.46 -14.05
C VAL A 123 48.98 -14.80 -14.75
N ILE A 124 47.84 -15.44 -14.50
CA ILE A 124 47.43 -16.69 -15.15
C ILE A 124 47.26 -16.52 -16.67
N GLN A 125 46.66 -15.42 -17.12
CA GLN A 125 46.50 -15.12 -18.55
C GLN A 125 47.86 -14.91 -19.23
N ALA A 126 48.80 -14.24 -18.56
CA ALA A 126 50.17 -14.12 -19.06
C ALA A 126 50.87 -15.49 -19.15
N GLN A 127 50.66 -16.39 -18.17
CA GLN A 127 51.18 -17.77 -18.23
C GLN A 127 50.59 -18.56 -19.39
N LEU A 128 49.28 -18.45 -19.64
CA LEU A 128 48.62 -19.08 -20.79
C LEU A 128 49.23 -18.60 -22.11
N ALA A 129 49.45 -17.29 -22.27
CA ALA A 129 50.06 -16.75 -23.49
C ALA A 129 51.48 -17.31 -23.73
N VAL A 130 52.28 -17.49 -22.66
CA VAL A 130 53.61 -18.12 -22.76
C VAL A 130 53.50 -19.60 -23.13
N LEU A 131 52.57 -20.34 -22.54
CA LEU A 131 52.34 -21.75 -22.86
C LEU A 131 51.84 -21.95 -24.30
N GLU A 132 50.99 -21.06 -24.80
CA GLU A 132 50.52 -21.05 -26.20
C GLU A 132 51.65 -20.77 -27.19
N SER A 133 52.53 -19.80 -26.87
CA SER A 133 53.73 -19.52 -27.67
C SER A 133 54.68 -20.71 -27.71
N ASN A 134 54.90 -21.37 -26.57
CA ASN A 134 55.75 -22.57 -26.50
C ASN A 134 55.18 -23.77 -27.29
N ARG A 135 53.85 -23.91 -27.36
CA ARG A 135 53.19 -24.91 -28.22
C ARG A 135 53.49 -24.66 -29.70
N ALA A 136 53.45 -23.40 -30.15
CA ALA A 136 53.73 -23.04 -31.54
C ALA A 136 55.21 -23.27 -31.93
N LEU A 137 56.14 -23.00 -31.01
CA LEU A 137 57.58 -23.23 -31.23
C LEU A 137 57.95 -24.71 -31.36
N GLY A 138 57.20 -25.62 -30.71
CA GLY A 138 57.41 -27.07 -30.81
C GLY A 138 57.09 -27.65 -32.19
N SER A 139 56.27 -26.97 -32.99
CA SER A 139 55.90 -27.36 -34.36
C SER A 139 56.83 -26.83 -35.46
N GLU A 140 57.69 -25.85 -35.16
CA GLU A 140 58.49 -25.13 -36.17
C GLU A 140 60.01 -25.46 -36.13
N LYS A 141 60.48 -26.26 -35.17
CA LYS A 141 61.91 -26.62 -35.10
C LYS A 141 62.27 -27.77 -36.04
N GLU A 142 62.88 -27.44 -37.18
CA GLU A 142 63.66 -28.40 -37.97
C GLU A 142 64.81 -28.97 -37.12
N GLY A 143 64.72 -30.26 -36.74
CA GLY A 143 65.78 -31.00 -36.04
C GLY A 143 65.43 -31.58 -34.66
N ALA A 144 64.21 -31.41 -34.15
CA ALA A 144 63.77 -32.07 -32.91
C ALA A 144 63.33 -33.53 -33.16
N SER A 145 63.67 -34.46 -32.26
CA SER A 145 63.17 -35.85 -32.37
C SER A 145 61.68 -35.91 -32.01
N VAL A 146 60.95 -36.84 -32.63
CA VAL A 146 59.50 -37.04 -32.40
C VAL A 146 59.19 -37.26 -30.90
N GLU A 147 60.03 -38.01 -30.20
CA GLU A 147 59.93 -38.24 -28.75
C GLU A 147 60.06 -36.96 -27.92
N GLN A 148 60.99 -36.05 -28.27
CA GLN A 148 61.19 -34.79 -27.55
C GLN A 148 60.01 -33.84 -27.74
N VAL A 149 59.44 -33.81 -28.94
CA VAL A 149 58.24 -33.01 -29.24
C VAL A 149 57.03 -33.54 -28.46
N ASN A 150 56.83 -34.87 -28.40
CA ASN A 150 55.75 -35.49 -27.65
C ASN A 150 55.83 -35.19 -26.14
N GLN A 151 57.01 -35.30 -25.53
CA GLN A 151 57.22 -34.97 -24.11
C GLN A 151 56.95 -33.49 -23.80
N MET A 152 57.35 -32.59 -24.70
CA MET A 152 57.09 -31.15 -24.56
C MET A 152 55.60 -30.84 -24.68
N LEU A 153 54.90 -31.44 -25.65
CA LEU A 153 53.46 -31.27 -25.84
C LEU A 153 52.65 -31.81 -24.65
N GLU A 154 53.06 -32.93 -24.07
CA GLU A 154 52.44 -33.48 -22.85
C GLU A 154 52.62 -32.54 -21.66
N LEU A 155 53.83 -32.00 -21.45
CA LEU A 155 54.11 -31.03 -20.39
C LEU A 155 53.29 -29.75 -20.57
N VAL A 156 53.24 -29.20 -21.78
CA VAL A 156 52.45 -27.99 -22.09
C VAL A 156 50.97 -28.26 -21.88
N SER A 157 50.43 -29.39 -22.34
CA SER A 157 49.01 -29.75 -22.18
C SER A 157 48.62 -29.90 -20.70
N ARG A 158 49.49 -30.53 -19.90
CA ARG A 158 49.29 -30.65 -18.44
C ARG A 158 49.30 -29.29 -17.76
N ARG A 159 50.31 -28.46 -18.02
CA ARG A 159 50.41 -27.10 -17.44
C ARG A 159 49.25 -26.21 -17.87
N MET A 160 48.83 -26.29 -19.13
CA MET A 160 47.69 -25.53 -19.64
C MET A 160 46.39 -25.96 -18.95
N SER A 161 46.20 -27.26 -18.70
CA SER A 161 45.05 -27.76 -17.93
C SER A 161 45.06 -27.26 -16.48
N GLU A 162 46.21 -27.33 -15.79
CA GLU A 162 46.38 -26.80 -14.42
C GLU A 162 46.04 -25.30 -14.34
N VAL A 163 46.53 -24.50 -15.29
CA VAL A 163 46.34 -23.04 -15.32
C VAL A 163 44.91 -22.66 -15.70
N LEU A 164 44.26 -23.39 -16.63
CA LEU A 164 42.86 -23.16 -16.98
C LEU A 164 41.91 -23.51 -15.83
N LEU A 165 42.18 -24.58 -15.08
CA LEU A 165 41.40 -24.91 -13.88
C LEU A 165 41.51 -23.80 -12.82
N ALA A 166 42.72 -23.27 -12.60
CA ALA A 166 42.92 -22.13 -11.70
C ALA A 166 42.23 -20.84 -12.19
N ASP A 167 42.20 -20.57 -13.51
CA ASP A 167 41.44 -19.43 -14.08
C ASP A 167 39.93 -19.58 -13.82
N ILE A 168 39.39 -20.79 -13.96
CA ILE A 168 37.98 -21.09 -13.66
C ILE A 168 37.68 -20.83 -12.19
N GLU A 169 38.50 -21.35 -11.26
CA GLU A 169 38.30 -21.12 -9.82
C GLU A 169 38.34 -19.63 -9.45
N LEU A 170 39.26 -18.86 -10.04
CA LEU A 170 39.32 -17.42 -9.80
C LEU A 170 38.13 -16.69 -10.40
N LYS A 171 37.65 -17.08 -11.58
CA LYS A 171 36.43 -16.52 -12.19
C LYS A 171 35.21 -16.76 -11.32
N GLU A 172 35.05 -17.97 -10.78
CA GLU A 172 33.95 -18.31 -9.88
C GLU A 172 33.99 -17.46 -8.60
N LYS A 173 35.18 -17.28 -8.00
CA LYS A 173 35.37 -16.41 -6.83
C LYS A 173 35.06 -14.95 -7.13
N ILE A 174 35.52 -14.42 -8.26
CA ILE A 174 35.22 -13.04 -8.69
C ILE A 174 33.72 -12.86 -8.90
N ALA A 175 33.06 -13.79 -9.59
CA ALA A 175 31.61 -13.73 -9.82
C ALA A 175 30.81 -13.78 -8.50
N ALA A 176 31.28 -14.55 -7.51
CA ALA A 176 30.68 -14.57 -6.17
C ALA A 176 30.84 -13.23 -5.44
N ILE A 177 32.02 -12.61 -5.53
CA ILE A 177 32.27 -11.28 -4.96
C ILE A 177 31.44 -10.21 -5.68
N ASP A 178 31.35 -10.23 -7.02
CA ASP A 178 30.50 -9.31 -7.80
C ASP A 178 29.05 -9.35 -7.33
N LYS A 179 28.50 -10.55 -7.17
CA LYS A 179 27.14 -10.75 -6.65
C LYS A 179 26.97 -10.19 -5.23
N ASN A 180 27.99 -10.33 -4.38
CA ASN A 180 27.98 -9.75 -3.03
C ASN A 180 28.05 -8.22 -3.08
N ILE A 181 28.90 -7.64 -3.93
CA ILE A 181 29.00 -6.19 -4.14
C ILE A 181 27.67 -5.62 -4.64
N GLU A 182 27.01 -6.27 -5.62
CA GLU A 182 25.69 -5.84 -6.09
C GLU A 182 24.64 -5.87 -4.99
N LYS A 183 24.63 -6.92 -4.16
CA LYS A 183 23.74 -7.01 -3.01
C LYS A 183 24.01 -5.91 -1.98
N LEU A 184 25.28 -5.67 -1.64
CA LEU A 184 25.69 -4.61 -0.71
C LEU A 184 25.37 -3.21 -1.25
N LYS A 185 25.54 -2.97 -2.56
CA LYS A 185 25.15 -1.72 -3.22
C LYS A 185 23.65 -1.50 -3.18
N SER A 186 22.84 -2.54 -3.44
CA SER A 186 21.38 -2.42 -3.28
C SER A 186 20.98 -2.12 -1.84
N GLN A 187 21.65 -2.72 -0.85
CA GLN A 187 21.44 -2.40 0.57
C GLN A 187 21.89 -0.98 0.92
N LEU A 188 23.00 -0.50 0.32
CA LEU A 188 23.49 0.86 0.48
C LEU A 188 22.49 1.87 -0.11
N ASP A 189 21.96 1.63 -1.31
CA ASP A 189 20.95 2.47 -1.95
C ASP A 189 19.68 2.53 -1.10
N GLU A 190 19.21 1.39 -0.57
CA GLU A 190 18.09 1.36 0.37
C GLU A 190 18.38 2.15 1.67
N ALA A 191 19.58 2.03 2.22
CA ALA A 191 19.99 2.74 3.43
C ALA A 191 20.17 4.26 3.20
N GLN A 192 20.67 4.65 2.03
CA GLN A 192 20.83 6.05 1.64
C GLN A 192 19.48 6.71 1.33
N GLN A 193 18.53 5.99 0.72
CA GLN A 193 17.15 6.48 0.57
C GLN A 193 16.46 6.73 1.92
N LYS A 194 16.77 5.93 2.94
CA LYS A 194 16.30 6.15 4.33
C LYS A 194 16.97 7.37 4.99
N THR A 195 18.20 7.72 4.59
CA THR A 195 19.04 8.72 5.28
C THR A 195 19.09 10.09 4.58
N GLY A 196 18.80 10.14 3.27
CA GLY A 196 18.91 11.35 2.43
C GLY A 196 17.78 12.38 2.57
N GLN A 197 16.93 12.29 3.59
CA GLN A 197 15.84 13.25 3.79
C GLN A 197 16.27 14.37 4.72
N THR A 198 16.19 15.62 4.23
CA THR A 198 16.40 16.81 5.06
C THR A 198 15.39 16.80 6.21
N VAL A 199 15.87 16.64 7.45
CA VAL A 199 15.03 16.75 8.64
C VAL A 199 14.83 18.23 8.99
N ASN A 200 13.67 18.54 9.56
CA ASN A 200 13.41 19.87 10.06
C ASN A 200 14.08 20.05 11.44
N GLN A 201 14.31 21.31 11.81
CA GLN A 201 14.64 21.73 13.17
C GLN A 201 13.62 22.77 13.61
N VAL A 202 13.18 22.68 14.85
CA VAL A 202 12.30 23.70 15.45
C VAL A 202 13.08 24.47 16.48
N VAL A 203 13.33 25.76 16.22
CA VAL A 203 14.00 26.67 17.14
C VAL A 203 12.95 27.37 17.98
N VAL A 204 13.00 27.19 19.29
CA VAL A 204 12.02 27.75 20.25
C VAL A 204 12.72 28.67 21.22
N LYS A 205 12.12 29.84 21.46
CA LYS A 205 12.53 30.78 22.49
C LYS A 205 11.64 30.62 23.71
N PHE A 206 12.25 30.26 24.83
CA PHE A 206 11.59 30.09 26.12
C PHE A 206 11.95 31.23 27.07
N TYR A 207 11.04 31.50 28.01
CA TYR A 207 11.29 32.35 29.16
C TYR A 207 10.86 31.67 30.45
N THR A 208 11.71 31.74 31.47
CA THR A 208 11.37 31.30 32.83
C THR A 208 11.92 32.26 33.87
N GLY A 209 11.15 32.53 34.92
CA GLY A 209 11.59 33.39 36.02
C GLY A 209 12.62 32.74 36.96
N LYS A 210 12.81 31.41 36.88
CA LYS A 210 13.74 30.62 37.71
C LYS A 210 14.34 29.48 36.89
N ALA A 211 15.54 29.04 37.25
CA ALA A 211 16.14 27.86 36.64
C ALA A 211 15.25 26.63 36.90
N VAL A 212 14.85 25.93 35.84
CA VAL A 212 13.89 24.83 35.92
C VAL A 212 14.13 23.80 34.81
N THR A 213 13.87 22.53 35.11
CA THR A 213 13.78 21.48 34.11
C THR A 213 12.32 21.33 33.71
N SER A 214 12.02 21.46 32.43
CA SER A 214 10.67 21.33 31.87
C SER A 214 10.60 20.19 30.86
N ASN A 215 9.48 19.47 30.87
CA ASN A 215 9.12 18.53 29.82
C ASN A 215 8.35 19.28 28.73
N VAL A 216 8.99 19.44 27.58
CA VAL A 216 8.41 20.08 26.41
C VAL A 216 7.72 19.01 25.58
N LYS A 217 6.45 19.23 25.25
CA LYS A 217 5.67 18.42 24.33
C LYS A 217 5.50 19.16 23.02
N LEU A 218 5.71 18.45 21.91
CA LEU A 218 5.68 19.01 20.57
C LEU A 218 4.87 18.08 19.67
N SER A 219 3.74 18.56 19.16
CA SER A 219 2.88 17.81 18.26
C SER A 219 2.71 18.52 16.92
N TYR A 220 2.67 17.77 15.84
CA TYR A 220 2.50 18.31 14.48
C TYR A 220 1.98 17.23 13.53
N VAL A 221 1.37 17.66 12.42
CA VAL A 221 0.86 16.82 11.36
C VAL A 221 1.85 16.76 10.20
N ILE A 222 1.98 15.58 9.59
CA ILE A 222 2.74 15.32 8.36
C ILE A 222 1.81 14.75 7.28
N PRO A 223 1.99 15.10 6.00
CA PRO A 223 1.23 14.50 4.90
C PRO A 223 1.81 13.16 4.42
N ASP A 224 3.10 12.92 4.65
CA ASP A 224 3.87 11.80 4.08
C ASP A 224 3.70 10.47 4.85
N ALA A 225 2.53 10.26 5.43
CA ALA A 225 2.17 9.03 6.11
C ALA A 225 0.70 8.71 5.87
N GLY A 226 0.30 7.47 6.10
CA GLY A 226 -1.12 7.12 6.01
C GLY A 226 -1.35 5.65 6.27
N TRP A 227 -2.62 5.26 6.26
CA TRP A 227 -2.99 3.86 6.32
C TRP A 227 -4.16 3.54 5.41
N VAL A 228 -4.19 2.30 4.93
CA VAL A 228 -5.26 1.78 4.07
C VAL A 228 -5.91 0.58 4.74
N PRO A 229 -7.24 0.53 4.90
CA PRO A 229 -7.94 -0.65 5.39
C PRO A 229 -7.81 -1.80 4.40
N THR A 230 -7.44 -2.97 4.91
CA THR A 230 -7.29 -4.21 4.16
C THR A 230 -7.93 -5.36 4.93
N TYR A 231 -8.47 -6.34 4.20
CA TYR A 231 -9.23 -7.43 4.80
C TYR A 231 -8.74 -8.78 4.28
N ASP A 232 -8.69 -9.78 5.16
CA ASP A 232 -8.72 -11.18 4.73
C ASP A 232 -10.09 -11.77 5.08
N VAL A 233 -10.77 -12.31 4.09
CA VAL A 233 -12.06 -12.99 4.23
C VAL A 233 -11.79 -14.48 4.02
N ARG A 234 -11.88 -15.29 5.08
CA ARG A 234 -11.65 -16.74 5.00
C ARG A 234 -12.90 -17.54 5.33
N VAL A 235 -13.27 -18.44 4.44
CA VAL A 235 -14.40 -19.35 4.62
C VAL A 235 -13.94 -20.78 4.34
N ASN A 236 -14.06 -21.65 5.33
CA ASN A 236 -13.71 -23.06 5.15
C ASN A 236 -14.85 -23.87 4.52
N SER A 237 -16.10 -23.51 4.82
CA SER A 237 -17.30 -24.16 4.30
C SER A 237 -18.50 -23.22 4.43
N ILE A 238 -19.52 -23.39 3.58
CA ILE A 238 -20.76 -22.60 3.58
C ILE A 238 -21.68 -22.84 4.80
N THR A 239 -21.26 -23.68 5.74
CA THR A 239 -21.96 -23.93 7.01
C THR A 239 -21.20 -23.37 8.22
N GLN A 240 -20.00 -22.85 8.00
CA GLN A 240 -19.16 -22.27 9.04
C GLN A 240 -19.20 -20.74 8.98
N PRO A 241 -18.85 -20.05 10.07
CA PRO A 241 -18.72 -18.60 10.08
C PRO A 241 -17.61 -18.13 9.13
N VAL A 242 -17.74 -16.89 8.67
CA VAL A 242 -16.68 -16.18 7.96
C VAL A 242 -15.65 -15.69 8.95
N LYS A 243 -14.38 -16.07 8.77
CA LYS A 243 -13.28 -15.48 9.54
C LYS A 243 -12.84 -14.21 8.85
N LEU A 244 -13.14 -13.08 9.46
CA LEU A 244 -12.79 -11.76 8.95
C LEU A 244 -11.60 -11.22 9.75
N SER A 245 -10.46 -11.04 9.08
CA SER A 245 -9.32 -10.30 9.63
C SER A 245 -9.30 -8.90 9.04
N TYR A 246 -9.61 -7.91 9.88
CA TYR A 246 -9.49 -6.49 9.55
C TYR A 246 -8.08 -6.00 9.91
N LYS A 247 -7.37 -5.47 8.92
CA LYS A 247 -6.00 -4.98 9.04
C LYS A 247 -5.88 -3.56 8.49
N ALA A 248 -4.89 -2.84 8.96
CA ALA A 248 -4.42 -1.61 8.36
C ALA A 248 -3.06 -1.86 7.71
N ASN A 249 -2.90 -1.36 6.48
CA ASN A 249 -1.60 -1.24 5.85
C ASN A 249 -1.08 0.17 6.09
N VAL A 250 -0.20 0.33 7.07
CA VAL A 250 0.36 1.61 7.52
C VAL A 250 1.66 1.90 6.78
N PHE A 251 1.81 3.08 6.19
CA PHE A 251 3.03 3.48 5.50
C PHE A 251 3.44 4.89 5.95
N GLN A 252 4.74 5.16 5.92
CA GLN A 252 5.26 6.48 6.25
C GLN A 252 6.58 6.75 5.53
N ASN A 253 6.80 8.01 5.21
CA ASN A 253 8.00 8.54 4.57
C ASN A 253 8.34 9.92 5.17
N SER A 254 8.37 9.97 6.49
CA SER A 254 8.53 11.21 7.28
C SER A 254 9.98 11.66 7.47
N GLY A 255 10.94 10.85 7.03
CA GLY A 255 12.38 11.06 7.21
C GLY A 255 12.91 10.59 8.57
N ILE A 256 12.03 10.17 9.48
CA ILE A 256 12.41 9.61 10.78
C ILE A 256 11.77 8.23 10.97
N ASN A 257 12.51 7.31 11.59
CA ASN A 257 11.97 6.01 11.96
C ASN A 257 11.06 6.16 13.19
N TRP A 258 9.96 5.43 13.20
CA TRP A 258 9.10 5.32 14.37
C TRP A 258 9.53 4.09 15.15
N ASP A 259 10.27 4.28 16.24
CA ASP A 259 10.80 3.19 17.05
C ASP A 259 10.03 3.04 18.35
N LYS A 260 9.31 1.93 18.50
CA LYS A 260 8.50 1.56 19.67
C LYS A 260 7.42 2.59 20.03
N VAL A 261 6.77 3.17 19.04
CA VAL A 261 5.72 4.18 19.23
C VAL A 261 4.38 3.53 19.60
N ASN A 262 3.57 4.22 20.39
CA ASN A 262 2.17 3.86 20.57
C ASN A 262 1.38 4.28 19.34
N LEU A 263 0.76 3.32 18.66
CA LEU A 263 0.10 3.54 17.39
C LEU A 263 -1.43 3.66 17.59
N THR A 264 -1.99 4.76 17.12
CA THR A 264 -3.44 4.94 16.98
C THR A 264 -3.79 5.12 15.51
N LEU A 265 -4.76 4.38 15.00
CA LEU A 265 -5.27 4.54 13.64
C LEU A 265 -6.60 5.28 13.68
N SER A 266 -6.78 6.25 12.80
CA SER A 266 -7.98 7.08 12.76
C SER A 266 -8.55 7.11 11.34
N SER A 267 -9.87 6.96 11.23
CA SER A 267 -10.58 7.15 9.96
C SER A 267 -10.73 8.63 9.57
N GLY A 268 -10.40 9.55 10.48
CA GLY A 268 -10.51 10.99 10.25
C GLY A 268 -9.43 11.53 9.33
N ASN A 269 -9.66 12.73 8.81
CA ASN A 269 -8.69 13.47 8.01
C ASN A 269 -8.54 14.90 8.56
N PRO A 270 -7.46 15.22 9.30
CA PRO A 270 -7.26 16.56 9.85
C PRO A 270 -6.98 17.62 8.79
N SER A 271 -6.69 17.20 7.54
CA SER A 271 -6.52 18.13 6.41
C SER A 271 -7.84 18.48 5.71
N GLU A 272 -8.97 17.89 6.11
CA GLU A 272 -10.27 18.32 5.60
C GLU A 272 -10.65 19.66 6.19
N GLY A 273 -10.93 20.62 5.30
CA GLY A 273 -11.21 22.00 5.69
C GLY A 273 -12.39 22.08 6.65
N ALA A 274 -12.20 22.79 7.76
CA ALA A 274 -13.25 23.02 8.76
C ALA A 274 -14.40 23.93 8.29
N GLN A 275 -14.29 24.52 7.08
CA GLN A 275 -15.31 25.42 6.55
C GLN A 275 -16.39 24.65 5.79
N ALA A 276 -17.64 24.80 6.22
CA ALA A 276 -18.79 24.28 5.49
C ALA A 276 -18.82 24.87 4.06
N PRO A 277 -19.08 24.04 3.02
CA PRO A 277 -19.23 24.53 1.66
C PRO A 277 -20.41 25.51 1.60
N LYS A 278 -20.24 26.61 0.86
CA LYS A 278 -21.34 27.55 0.61
C LYS A 278 -22.08 27.12 -0.63
N LEU A 279 -23.38 26.85 -0.49
CA LEU A 279 -24.27 26.57 -1.62
C LEU A 279 -24.32 27.81 -2.53
N GLN A 280 -23.79 27.69 -3.74
CA GLN A 280 -23.94 28.74 -4.74
C GLN A 280 -25.35 28.64 -5.34
N PRO A 281 -26.05 29.77 -5.59
CA PRO A 281 -27.33 29.74 -6.30
C PRO A 281 -27.16 29.04 -7.65
N TRP A 282 -27.93 27.97 -7.86
CA TRP A 282 -27.95 27.25 -9.13
C TRP A 282 -28.99 27.89 -10.04
N TYR A 283 -28.54 28.87 -10.85
CA TYR A 283 -29.39 29.47 -11.87
C TYR A 283 -29.54 28.49 -13.04
N LEU A 284 -30.78 28.09 -13.33
CA LEU A 284 -31.12 27.39 -14.56
C LEU A 284 -31.37 28.44 -15.64
N ASP A 285 -30.53 28.47 -16.66
CA ASP A 285 -30.72 29.28 -17.86
C ASP A 285 -31.00 28.36 -19.06
N PHE A 286 -31.74 28.87 -20.04
CA PHE A 286 -31.90 28.15 -21.29
C PHE A 286 -30.54 28.05 -21.99
N TYR A 287 -30.25 26.91 -22.61
CA TYR A 287 -29.06 26.73 -23.44
C TYR A 287 -29.07 27.80 -24.55
N GLN A 288 -28.38 28.91 -24.32
CA GLN A 288 -28.11 29.88 -25.37
C GLN A 288 -26.94 29.36 -26.16
N ASP A 289 -27.20 29.06 -27.44
CA ASP A 289 -26.20 28.75 -28.44
C ASP A 289 -25.31 29.98 -28.60
N TYR A 290 -24.29 30.10 -27.75
CA TYR A 290 -23.18 30.99 -28.01
C TYR A 290 -22.42 30.38 -29.20
N SER A 291 -22.81 30.81 -30.39
CA SER A 291 -22.00 30.74 -31.61
C SER A 291 -20.65 31.39 -31.31
N SER A 292 -19.74 30.57 -30.81
CA SER A 292 -18.35 30.93 -30.65
C SER A 292 -17.72 30.90 -32.03
N SER A 293 -17.55 32.09 -32.59
CA SER A 293 -16.74 32.33 -33.77
C SER A 293 -15.38 31.65 -33.58
N LYS A 294 -15.10 30.67 -34.44
CA LYS A 294 -13.82 29.98 -34.50
C LYS A 294 -12.71 30.96 -34.86
N MET A 295 -11.96 31.46 -33.88
CA MET A 295 -10.58 31.86 -34.10
C MET A 295 -9.68 30.77 -33.51
N ALA A 296 -9.07 30.03 -34.42
CA ALA A 296 -8.04 29.06 -34.11
C ALA A 296 -6.79 29.82 -33.63
N MET A 297 -6.48 29.74 -32.34
CA MET A 297 -5.13 29.96 -31.85
C MET A 297 -4.45 28.61 -31.67
N SER A 298 -3.43 28.39 -32.49
CA SER A 298 -2.48 27.28 -32.40
C SER A 298 -1.61 27.44 -31.14
N ILE A 299 -1.80 26.56 -30.16
CA ILE A 299 -0.84 26.35 -29.07
C ILE A 299 -0.16 24.99 -29.31
N PRO A 300 1.19 24.90 -29.37
CA PRO A 300 1.87 23.62 -29.51
C PRO A 300 1.70 22.79 -28.23
N ARG A 301 1.30 21.52 -28.37
CA ARG A 301 1.31 20.54 -27.27
C ARG A 301 2.71 19.91 -27.14
N PRO A 302 3.25 19.72 -25.93
CA PRO A 302 4.39 18.83 -25.72
C PRO A 302 3.99 17.36 -25.92
N ALA A 303 4.95 16.55 -26.35
CA ALA A 303 4.78 15.12 -26.62
C ALA A 303 4.48 14.30 -25.34
N PRO A 304 3.71 13.20 -25.44
CA PRO A 304 3.52 12.28 -24.32
C PRO A 304 4.78 11.44 -24.06
N ALA A 305 5.16 11.32 -22.79
CA ALA A 305 6.19 10.39 -22.33
C ALA A 305 5.66 8.93 -22.37
N PRO A 306 6.51 7.93 -22.62
CA PRO A 306 6.11 6.53 -22.61
C PRO A 306 5.81 6.05 -21.19
N VAL A 307 4.62 5.46 -21.02
CA VAL A 307 4.26 4.66 -19.83
C VAL A 307 4.93 3.30 -19.97
N ALA A 308 5.85 2.99 -19.05
CA ALA A 308 6.44 1.68 -18.93
C ALA A 308 5.45 0.73 -18.23
N GLU A 309 5.15 -0.36 -18.93
CA GLU A 309 4.39 -1.51 -18.46
C GLU A 309 5.22 -2.26 -17.39
N MET A 310 4.79 -2.19 -16.13
CA MET A 310 5.42 -2.94 -15.05
C MET A 310 4.74 -4.30 -14.95
N ALA A 311 5.41 -5.31 -15.50
CA ALA A 311 5.04 -6.71 -15.34
C ALA A 311 5.30 -7.15 -13.88
N ALA A 312 4.24 -7.57 -13.19
CA ALA A 312 4.33 -8.19 -11.88
C ALA A 312 4.79 -9.66 -12.04
N GLY A 313 6.05 -9.93 -11.72
CA GLY A 313 6.55 -11.28 -11.53
C GLY A 313 6.11 -11.83 -10.17
N ALA A 314 5.22 -12.81 -10.17
CA ALA A 314 4.87 -13.59 -8.99
C ALA A 314 5.86 -14.75 -8.85
N ASN A 315 6.70 -14.73 -7.81
CA ASN A 315 7.34 -15.92 -7.27
C ASN A 315 6.70 -16.21 -5.92
N ALA A 316 5.82 -17.22 -5.89
CA ALA A 316 5.33 -17.82 -4.66
C ALA A 316 6.25 -19.00 -4.33
N GLN A 317 7.03 -18.89 -3.25
CA GLN A 317 7.62 -20.05 -2.58
C GLN A 317 6.71 -20.44 -1.42
N GLU A 318 6.10 -21.61 -1.54
CA GLU A 318 5.40 -22.29 -0.46
C GLU A 318 6.42 -22.73 0.62
N LEU A 319 6.15 -22.36 1.86
CA LEU A 319 6.74 -23.01 3.03
C LEU A 319 5.62 -23.73 3.77
N ASP A 320 5.63 -25.05 3.59
CA ASP A 320 4.84 -26.00 4.38
C ASP A 320 5.32 -25.98 5.84
N GLY A 321 4.37 -25.99 6.76
CA GLY A 321 4.64 -25.78 8.18
C GLY A 321 3.38 -26.03 9.01
N ALA A 322 3.10 -27.30 9.25
CA ALA A 322 2.09 -27.75 10.19
C ALA A 322 2.27 -27.09 11.57
N MET A 323 1.23 -26.38 12.06
CA MET A 323 1.18 -25.92 13.45
C MET A 323 0.14 -26.70 14.24
N ALA A 324 0.64 -27.43 15.23
CA ALA A 324 -0.11 -27.90 16.38
C ALA A 324 -0.68 -26.71 17.17
N SER A 325 -1.93 -26.89 17.61
CA SER A 325 -2.71 -25.90 18.35
C SER A 325 -2.14 -25.64 19.74
N ARG A 326 -1.63 -24.42 19.94
CA ARG A 326 -1.52 -23.79 21.26
C ARG A 326 -2.24 -22.44 21.16
N ALA A 327 -3.25 -22.22 21.99
CA ALA A 327 -4.02 -20.97 22.00
C ALA A 327 -3.06 -19.78 22.18
N LYS A 328 -2.88 -19.02 21.09
CA LYS A 328 -1.98 -17.87 21.01
C LYS A 328 -2.85 -16.62 21.15
N ARG A 329 -2.47 -15.69 22.04
CA ARG A 329 -3.06 -14.35 22.11
C ARG A 329 -2.99 -13.71 20.71
N SER A 330 -4.08 -13.14 20.21
CA SER A 330 -4.13 -12.47 18.90
C SER A 330 -3.63 -11.04 19.04
N LEU A 331 -3.06 -10.46 17.98
CA LEU A 331 -2.70 -9.04 17.95
C LEU A 331 -3.93 -8.13 18.12
N SER A 332 -5.11 -8.61 17.72
CA SER A 332 -6.38 -7.89 17.91
C SER A 332 -6.79 -7.74 19.37
N ASP A 333 -6.31 -8.59 20.29
CA ASP A 333 -6.59 -8.48 21.74
C ASP A 333 -6.04 -7.18 22.35
N TYR A 334 -5.16 -6.48 21.64
CA TYR A 334 -4.51 -5.25 22.09
C TYR A 334 -5.12 -3.99 21.44
N VAL A 335 -6.18 -4.11 20.65
CA VAL A 335 -6.80 -2.98 19.96
C VAL A 335 -8.07 -2.54 20.67
N VAL A 336 -8.11 -1.26 21.07
CA VAL A 336 -9.29 -0.62 21.62
C VAL A 336 -9.92 0.24 20.53
N THR A 337 -11.19 -0.03 20.21
CA THR A 337 -11.94 0.74 19.22
C THR A 337 -12.85 1.75 19.90
N ASP A 338 -12.69 3.03 19.58
CA ASP A 338 -13.63 4.11 19.91
C ASP A 338 -14.34 4.56 18.63
N ALA A 339 -15.64 4.28 18.56
CA ALA A 339 -16.51 4.62 17.43
C ALA A 339 -17.62 5.63 17.82
N GLY A 340 -17.52 6.26 19.00
CA GLY A 340 -18.57 7.16 19.52
C GLY A 340 -18.46 8.62 19.07
N GLY A 341 -17.39 8.99 18.34
CA GLY A 341 -17.11 10.35 17.88
C GLY A 341 -17.35 10.56 16.38
N VAL A 342 -16.88 11.71 15.85
CA VAL A 342 -16.96 12.04 14.41
C VAL A 342 -16.10 11.10 13.54
N ASN A 343 -15.08 10.47 14.13
CA ASN A 343 -14.16 9.54 13.47
C ASN A 343 -13.97 8.28 14.33
N THR A 344 -13.73 7.14 13.69
CA THR A 344 -13.38 5.88 14.37
C THR A 344 -11.89 5.84 14.68
N ARG A 345 -11.54 5.52 15.93
CA ARG A 345 -10.15 5.38 16.39
C ARG A 345 -9.88 3.95 16.85
N PHE A 346 -8.72 3.42 16.45
CA PHE A 346 -8.21 2.12 16.85
C PHE A 346 -6.88 2.32 17.57
N SER A 347 -6.90 2.27 18.90
CA SER A 347 -5.69 2.41 19.73
C SER A 347 -5.06 1.04 19.95
N ILE A 348 -3.83 0.87 19.47
CA ILE A 348 -3.11 -0.40 19.53
C ILE A 348 -2.15 -0.36 20.71
N SER A 349 -2.36 -1.25 21.67
CA SER A 349 -1.68 -1.25 22.97
C SER A 349 -0.26 -1.84 22.95
N LEU A 350 0.17 -2.36 21.80
CA LEU A 350 1.54 -2.84 21.58
C LEU A 350 2.36 -1.77 20.87
N PRO A 351 3.61 -1.53 21.28
CA PRO A 351 4.48 -0.59 20.59
C PRO A 351 4.89 -1.14 19.22
N TYR A 352 4.91 -0.27 18.20
CA TYR A 352 5.27 -0.63 16.82
C TYR A 352 6.54 0.06 16.35
N ASN A 353 7.28 -0.65 15.48
CA ASN A 353 8.38 -0.08 14.71
C ASN A 353 7.94 0.09 13.26
N ILE A 354 8.04 1.30 12.70
CA ILE A 354 7.67 1.62 11.31
C ILE A 354 8.78 2.45 10.68
N ALA A 355 9.46 1.88 9.68
CA ALA A 355 10.59 2.53 9.02
C ALA A 355 10.12 3.64 8.06
N SER A 356 10.96 4.66 7.83
CA SER A 356 10.67 5.73 6.87
C SER A 356 11.10 5.32 5.46
N ASP A 357 10.46 4.29 4.92
CA ASP A 357 10.79 3.72 3.60
C ASP A 357 9.62 3.77 2.61
N GLY A 358 8.47 4.33 3.02
CA GLY A 358 7.25 4.38 2.22
C GLY A 358 6.60 3.01 1.98
N LYS A 359 7.12 1.92 2.55
CA LYS A 359 6.57 0.58 2.39
C LYS A 359 5.41 0.37 3.36
N GLY A 360 4.46 -0.46 2.93
CA GLY A 360 3.30 -0.81 3.72
C GLY A 360 3.62 -1.84 4.80
N HIS A 361 3.29 -1.52 6.05
CA HIS A 361 3.37 -2.38 7.22
C HIS A 361 1.98 -2.82 7.65
N SER A 362 1.73 -4.14 7.65
CA SER A 362 0.43 -4.69 8.04
C SER A 362 0.28 -4.73 9.56
N VAL A 363 -0.80 -4.14 10.05
CA VAL A 363 -1.19 -4.08 11.46
C VAL A 363 -2.58 -4.66 11.60
N THR A 364 -2.75 -5.72 12.39
CA THR A 364 -4.07 -6.32 12.63
C THR A 364 -4.89 -5.43 13.57
N ILE A 365 -6.07 -5.01 13.13
CA ILE A 365 -7.05 -4.26 13.93
C ILE A 365 -7.95 -5.23 14.68
N LYS A 366 -8.56 -6.19 13.97
CA LYS A 366 -9.57 -7.08 14.52
C LYS A 366 -9.55 -8.43 13.81
N ASP A 367 -9.60 -9.52 14.56
CA ASP A 367 -9.94 -10.84 14.04
C ASP A 367 -11.29 -11.24 14.64
N VAL A 368 -12.25 -11.61 13.79
CA VAL A 368 -13.59 -11.95 14.24
C VAL A 368 -14.22 -13.02 13.37
N ASP A 369 -14.91 -13.95 14.01
CA ASP A 369 -15.77 -14.93 13.34
C ASP A 369 -17.17 -14.33 13.22
N VAL A 370 -17.63 -14.11 11.99
CA VAL A 370 -18.92 -13.47 11.67
C VAL A 370 -19.85 -14.51 11.05
N GLN A 371 -21.05 -14.65 11.61
CA GLN A 371 -22.08 -15.51 11.03
C GLN A 371 -22.61 -14.88 9.74
N GLY A 372 -22.81 -15.71 8.71
CA GLY A 372 -23.32 -15.24 7.43
C GLY A 372 -24.19 -16.27 6.73
N ASP A 373 -25.15 -15.78 5.95
CA ASP A 373 -26.00 -16.62 5.12
C ASP A 373 -25.41 -16.74 3.72
N TYR A 374 -25.19 -17.97 3.27
CA TYR A 374 -24.59 -18.25 1.96
C TYR A 374 -25.64 -18.41 0.88
N ARG A 375 -25.37 -17.85 -0.30
CA ARG A 375 -26.19 -18.00 -1.51
C ARG A 375 -25.33 -17.93 -2.76
N TYR A 376 -25.86 -18.43 -3.86
CA TYR A 376 -25.30 -18.21 -5.18
C TYR A 376 -26.06 -17.12 -5.91
N VAL A 377 -25.34 -16.21 -6.55
CA VAL A 377 -25.90 -15.15 -7.38
C VAL A 377 -25.49 -15.37 -8.83
N VAL A 378 -26.45 -15.23 -9.73
CA VAL A 378 -26.27 -15.36 -11.18
C VAL A 378 -26.86 -14.13 -11.86
N VAL A 379 -26.09 -13.48 -12.74
CA VAL A 379 -26.55 -12.31 -13.53
C VAL A 379 -26.32 -12.59 -15.02
N PRO A 380 -27.11 -13.47 -15.66
CA PRO A 380 -26.79 -14.05 -16.96
C PRO A 380 -26.63 -13.04 -18.09
N LYS A 381 -27.31 -11.88 -18.00
CA LYS A 381 -27.19 -10.77 -18.96
C LYS A 381 -25.78 -10.18 -19.01
N ILE A 382 -25.08 -10.17 -17.88
CA ILE A 382 -23.72 -9.64 -17.74
C ILE A 382 -22.73 -10.78 -17.91
N GLU A 383 -22.90 -11.86 -17.15
CA GLU A 383 -22.03 -13.02 -17.18
C GLU A 383 -22.79 -14.31 -16.80
N PRO A 384 -22.74 -15.37 -17.61
CA PRO A 384 -23.43 -16.63 -17.33
C PRO A 384 -22.62 -17.54 -16.39
N ASP A 385 -22.13 -16.98 -15.28
CA ASP A 385 -21.46 -17.72 -14.20
C ASP A 385 -22.21 -17.55 -12.89
N ALA A 386 -22.15 -18.56 -12.02
CA ALA A 386 -22.62 -18.47 -10.65
C ALA A 386 -21.49 -18.06 -9.71
N PHE A 387 -21.78 -17.09 -8.84
CA PHE A 387 -20.87 -16.58 -7.84
C PHE A 387 -21.39 -16.96 -6.45
N LEU A 388 -20.54 -17.60 -5.63
CA LEU A 388 -20.85 -17.81 -4.24
C LEU A 388 -20.75 -16.46 -3.51
N GLN A 389 -21.73 -16.15 -2.69
CA GLN A 389 -21.79 -14.93 -1.90
C GLN A 389 -22.18 -15.28 -0.47
N VAL A 390 -21.62 -14.56 0.49
CA VAL A 390 -22.05 -14.61 1.88
C VAL A 390 -22.65 -13.26 2.28
N GLN A 391 -23.77 -13.32 2.99
CA GLN A 391 -24.45 -12.15 3.52
C GLN A 391 -24.16 -12.05 5.02
N LEU A 392 -23.36 -11.06 5.40
CA LEU A 392 -23.05 -10.80 6.80
C LEU A 392 -24.17 -9.97 7.42
N LYS A 393 -24.76 -10.49 8.50
CA LYS A 393 -25.68 -9.75 9.37
C LYS A 393 -24.89 -9.01 10.44
N ASP A 394 -25.48 -7.96 11.00
CA ASP A 394 -24.89 -7.15 12.09
C ASP A 394 -23.50 -6.56 11.74
N TRP A 395 -23.23 -6.38 10.45
CA TRP A 395 -21.94 -5.90 9.94
C TRP A 395 -21.59 -4.51 10.47
N GLU A 396 -22.59 -3.70 10.83
CA GLU A 396 -22.41 -2.36 11.41
C GLU A 396 -21.63 -2.40 12.74
N GLN A 397 -21.81 -3.46 13.54
CA GLN A 397 -21.09 -3.64 14.81
C GLN A 397 -19.59 -3.90 14.62
N LEU A 398 -19.18 -4.20 13.39
CA LEU A 398 -17.79 -4.46 13.04
C LEU A 398 -16.99 -3.17 12.80
N ASN A 399 -17.65 -2.02 12.64
CA ASN A 399 -17.02 -0.72 12.35
C ASN A 399 -16.04 -0.79 11.16
N LEU A 400 -16.43 -1.49 10.09
CA LEU A 400 -15.60 -1.66 8.89
C LEU A 400 -15.50 -0.34 8.13
N LEU A 401 -14.34 -0.08 7.54
CA LEU A 401 -14.16 1.00 6.56
C LEU A 401 -14.12 0.44 5.12
N PRO A 402 -14.48 1.22 4.09
CA PRO A 402 -14.33 0.77 2.72
C PRO A 402 -12.88 0.38 2.40
N GLY A 403 -12.66 -0.79 1.81
CA GLY A 403 -11.29 -1.27 1.54
C GLY A 403 -11.23 -2.59 0.78
N LYS A 404 -10.02 -2.96 0.33
CA LYS A 404 -9.79 -4.17 -0.46
C LYS A 404 -9.78 -5.41 0.43
N SER A 405 -10.34 -6.51 -0.06
CA SER A 405 -10.35 -7.80 0.62
C SER A 405 -9.64 -8.88 -0.21
N SER A 406 -8.77 -9.66 0.42
CA SER A 406 -8.29 -10.94 -0.09
C SER A 406 -9.24 -12.05 0.34
N ILE A 407 -9.71 -12.85 -0.62
CA ILE A 407 -10.74 -13.86 -0.39
C ILE A 407 -10.12 -15.25 -0.44
N PHE A 408 -10.40 -16.04 0.60
CA PHE A 408 -9.96 -17.42 0.71
C PHE A 408 -11.17 -18.33 0.95
N PHE A 409 -11.31 -19.37 0.12
CA PHE A 409 -12.37 -20.36 0.23
C PHE A 409 -11.76 -21.77 0.25
N GLU A 410 -12.20 -22.63 1.18
CA GLU A 410 -11.67 -24.00 1.38
C GLU A 410 -10.14 -24.05 1.51
N GLY A 411 -9.54 -23.02 2.13
CA GLY A 411 -8.10 -22.91 2.37
C GLY A 411 -7.28 -22.39 1.18
N SER A 412 -7.89 -22.10 0.03
CA SER A 412 -7.22 -21.55 -1.15
C SER A 412 -7.58 -20.09 -1.40
N PHE A 413 -6.65 -19.32 -1.96
CA PHE A 413 -6.91 -17.95 -2.43
C PHE A 413 -7.74 -18.01 -3.72
N VAL A 414 -8.89 -17.34 -3.73
CA VAL A 414 -9.84 -17.39 -4.86
C VAL A 414 -10.01 -16.04 -5.56
N GLY A 415 -9.47 -14.96 -4.99
CA GLY A 415 -9.46 -13.65 -5.63
C GLY A 415 -9.43 -12.48 -4.66
N GLN A 416 -9.62 -11.29 -5.22
CA GLN A 416 -9.78 -10.05 -4.48
C GLN A 416 -11.19 -9.50 -4.64
N GLY A 417 -11.64 -8.76 -3.63
CA GLY A 417 -12.92 -8.07 -3.62
C GLY A 417 -12.80 -6.70 -2.95
N ASP A 418 -13.94 -6.04 -2.82
CA ASP A 418 -14.08 -4.75 -2.15
C ASP A 418 -15.11 -4.89 -1.03
N ILE A 419 -14.77 -4.41 0.16
CA ILE A 419 -15.74 -4.11 1.19
C ILE A 419 -16.26 -2.71 0.90
N ASN A 420 -17.51 -2.62 0.44
CA ASN A 420 -18.20 -1.35 0.23
C ASN A 420 -19.38 -1.24 1.22
N ILE A 421 -19.21 -0.41 2.24
CA ILE A 421 -20.26 -0.18 3.25
C ILE A 421 -21.29 0.88 2.83
N ALA A 422 -21.02 1.67 1.79
CA ALA A 422 -21.92 2.76 1.37
C ALA A 422 -23.18 2.23 0.67
N GLU A 423 -23.09 1.06 0.05
CA GLU A 423 -24.20 0.39 -0.62
C GLU A 423 -24.87 -0.68 0.25
N ALA A 424 -24.26 -0.99 1.40
CA ALA A 424 -24.78 -1.98 2.33
C ALA A 424 -26.05 -1.45 3.01
N LYS A 425 -27.07 -2.31 3.08
CA LYS A 425 -28.32 -2.06 3.82
C LYS A 425 -28.33 -2.97 5.05
N GLU A 426 -29.31 -3.86 5.14
CA GLU A 426 -29.46 -4.83 6.23
C GLU A 426 -28.32 -5.85 6.30
N THR A 427 -27.73 -6.21 5.14
CA THR A 427 -26.60 -7.14 5.06
C THR A 427 -25.45 -6.54 4.27
N LEU A 428 -24.22 -6.93 4.65
CA LEU A 428 -23.03 -6.71 3.85
C LEU A 428 -22.74 -7.98 3.05
N ASP A 429 -22.88 -7.85 1.73
CA ASP A 429 -22.73 -8.98 0.84
C ASP A 429 -21.29 -9.08 0.32
N LEU A 430 -20.61 -10.21 0.58
CA LEU A 430 -19.24 -10.47 0.14
C LEU A 430 -19.21 -11.60 -0.87
N SER A 431 -18.66 -11.35 -2.06
CA SER A 431 -18.44 -12.38 -3.07
C SER A 431 -17.27 -13.27 -2.66
N LEU A 432 -17.44 -14.59 -2.78
CA LEU A 432 -16.46 -15.61 -2.43
C LEU A 432 -15.88 -16.33 -3.66
N GLY A 433 -16.17 -15.82 -4.86
CA GLY A 433 -15.65 -16.35 -6.12
C GLY A 433 -16.66 -17.17 -6.92
N ARG A 434 -16.22 -17.63 -8.08
CA ARG A 434 -17.04 -18.37 -9.07
C ARG A 434 -17.11 -19.85 -8.73
N ASP A 435 -18.25 -20.45 -9.01
CA ASP A 435 -18.44 -21.90 -8.87
C ASP A 435 -18.93 -22.53 -10.17
N LYS A 436 -18.01 -23.20 -10.86
CA LYS A 436 -18.28 -23.87 -12.14
C LYS A 436 -19.12 -25.14 -12.00
N LYS A 437 -19.43 -25.58 -10.77
CA LYS A 437 -20.37 -26.69 -10.54
C LYS A 437 -21.83 -26.25 -10.69
N ILE A 438 -22.11 -24.96 -10.86
CA ILE A 438 -23.44 -24.46 -11.22
C ILE A 438 -23.36 -23.99 -12.67
N ILE A 439 -24.02 -24.72 -13.55
CA ILE A 439 -24.00 -24.45 -15.00
C ILE A 439 -25.16 -23.53 -15.32
N VAL A 440 -24.86 -22.38 -15.91
CA VAL A 440 -25.84 -21.38 -16.31
C VAL A 440 -25.80 -21.25 -17.84
N ASN A 441 -26.97 -21.29 -18.48
CA ASN A 441 -27.10 -20.99 -19.90
C ASN A 441 -28.23 -19.97 -20.09
N ARG A 442 -27.96 -18.91 -20.85
CA ARG A 442 -28.93 -17.87 -21.21
C ARG A 442 -29.15 -17.91 -22.72
N GLU A 443 -30.34 -18.31 -23.12
CA GLU A 443 -30.73 -18.33 -24.52
C GLU A 443 -31.52 -17.05 -24.85
N ASN A 444 -31.04 -16.32 -25.86
CA ASN A 444 -31.83 -15.27 -26.49
C ASN A 444 -32.96 -15.94 -27.28
N GLY A 445 -34.19 -15.78 -26.82
CA GLY A 445 -35.37 -16.28 -27.51
C GLY A 445 -35.65 -15.54 -28.81
N LYS A 446 -36.64 -16.02 -29.57
CA LYS A 446 -37.03 -15.46 -30.87
C LYS A 446 -37.48 -14.00 -30.71
N GLN A 447 -36.80 -13.08 -31.39
CA GLN A 447 -37.26 -11.70 -31.55
C GLN A 447 -38.41 -11.69 -32.57
N LEU A 448 -39.63 -11.48 -32.10
CA LEU A 448 -40.79 -11.31 -32.97
C LEU A 448 -41.01 -9.81 -33.18
N THR A 449 -40.76 -9.34 -34.40
CA THR A 449 -41.08 -7.97 -34.81
C THR A 449 -42.40 -7.97 -35.56
N SER A 450 -43.40 -7.35 -34.98
CA SER A 450 -44.69 -7.12 -35.63
C SER A 450 -44.76 -5.66 -36.06
N LYS A 451 -44.88 -5.42 -37.36
CA LYS A 451 -45.20 -4.10 -37.91
C LYS A 451 -46.72 -3.93 -37.89
N ALA A 452 -47.22 -2.74 -37.56
CA ALA A 452 -48.67 -2.49 -37.50
C ALA A 452 -49.35 -2.87 -38.83
N GLU A 453 -50.32 -3.77 -38.78
CA GLU A 453 -50.98 -4.30 -39.98
C GLU A 453 -52.03 -3.34 -40.57
N PHE A 454 -52.53 -2.35 -39.82
CA PHE A 454 -53.44 -1.31 -40.33
C PHE A 454 -53.25 0.02 -39.56
N PHE A 455 -53.05 1.14 -40.28
CA PHE A 455 -52.99 2.55 -39.84
C PHE A 455 -52.15 2.97 -38.60
N GLY A 456 -51.35 2.09 -37.99
CA GLY A 456 -50.50 2.43 -36.82
C GLY A 456 -49.13 3.02 -37.20
N ASN A 457 -48.72 4.11 -36.53
CA ASN A 457 -47.39 4.73 -36.67
C ASN A 457 -46.29 4.12 -35.75
N SER A 458 -46.55 2.95 -35.15
CA SER A 458 -45.67 2.32 -34.17
C SER A 458 -45.09 0.98 -34.64
N VAL A 459 -43.87 0.69 -34.22
CA VAL A 459 -43.21 -0.63 -34.30
C VAL A 459 -43.35 -1.32 -32.94
N SER A 460 -43.62 -2.62 -32.94
CA SER A 460 -43.68 -3.45 -31.74
C SER A 460 -42.68 -4.60 -31.85
N GLN A 461 -41.80 -4.73 -30.85
CA GLN A 461 -40.78 -5.78 -30.79
C GLN A 461 -40.92 -6.56 -29.49
N GLN A 462 -41.14 -7.87 -29.60
CA GLN A 462 -41.19 -8.77 -28.46
C GLN A 462 -39.83 -9.44 -28.26
N TYR A 463 -39.36 -9.39 -27.02
CA TYR A 463 -38.14 -10.01 -26.55
C TYR A 463 -38.50 -11.10 -25.54
N SER A 464 -37.85 -12.26 -25.65
CA SER A 464 -38.00 -13.37 -24.71
C SER A 464 -36.62 -13.94 -24.45
N PHE A 465 -36.31 -14.24 -23.19
CA PHE A 465 -35.06 -14.83 -22.75
C PHE A 465 -35.36 -16.03 -21.87
N VAL A 466 -34.63 -17.12 -22.09
CA VAL A 466 -34.76 -18.34 -21.26
C VAL A 466 -33.42 -18.59 -20.60
N THR A 467 -33.40 -18.52 -19.28
CA THR A 467 -32.22 -18.85 -18.47
C THR A 467 -32.42 -20.22 -17.86
N SER A 468 -31.48 -21.13 -18.07
CA SER A 468 -31.45 -22.44 -17.40
C SER A 468 -30.27 -22.49 -16.44
N VAL A 469 -30.52 -22.99 -15.23
CA VAL A 469 -29.49 -23.17 -14.21
C VAL A 469 -29.52 -24.61 -13.73
N LYS A 470 -28.35 -25.26 -13.67
CA LYS A 470 -28.19 -26.63 -13.17
C LYS A 470 -27.19 -26.68 -12.01
N ASN A 471 -27.63 -27.18 -10.87
CA ASN A 471 -26.76 -27.49 -9.74
C ASN A 471 -26.16 -28.88 -9.93
N THR A 472 -24.85 -28.99 -10.16
CA THR A 472 -24.14 -30.29 -10.25
C THR A 472 -23.46 -30.70 -8.94
N ARG A 473 -23.66 -29.91 -7.87
CA ARG A 473 -23.18 -30.25 -6.52
C ARG A 473 -24.02 -31.37 -5.92
N LYS A 474 -23.46 -32.01 -4.89
CA LYS A 474 -24.13 -33.08 -4.12
C LYS A 474 -25.05 -32.53 -3.03
N GLU A 475 -24.94 -31.25 -2.72
CA GLU A 475 -25.77 -30.52 -1.76
C GLU A 475 -26.75 -29.56 -2.44
N PRO A 476 -27.92 -29.29 -1.82
CA PRO A 476 -28.82 -28.22 -2.25
C PRO A 476 -28.16 -26.85 -2.07
N ILE A 477 -28.54 -25.88 -2.91
CA ILE A 477 -28.01 -24.52 -2.88
C ILE A 477 -29.13 -23.48 -2.80
N LYS A 478 -28.89 -22.38 -2.10
CA LYS A 478 -29.72 -21.17 -2.23
C LYS A 478 -29.26 -20.41 -3.47
N LEU A 479 -30.16 -20.13 -4.40
CA LEU A 479 -29.85 -19.50 -5.68
C LEU A 479 -30.68 -18.23 -5.87
N VAL A 480 -30.02 -17.17 -6.31
CA VAL A 480 -30.63 -15.92 -6.76
C VAL A 480 -30.25 -15.68 -8.21
N VAL A 481 -31.23 -15.62 -9.10
CA VAL A 481 -31.05 -15.29 -10.51
C VAL A 481 -31.57 -13.88 -10.75
N MET A 482 -30.71 -13.01 -11.28
CA MET A 482 -31.03 -11.60 -11.55
C MET A 482 -31.01 -11.32 -13.04
N GLU A 483 -32.07 -10.70 -13.52
CA GLU A 483 -32.25 -10.20 -14.88
C GLU A 483 -32.70 -8.74 -14.84
N GLN A 484 -32.79 -8.12 -16.01
CA GLN A 484 -33.20 -6.72 -16.12
C GLN A 484 -34.16 -6.50 -17.28
N MET A 485 -35.29 -5.85 -16.99
CA MET A 485 -36.19 -5.26 -17.97
C MET A 485 -35.78 -3.83 -18.32
N PRO A 486 -35.96 -3.39 -19.58
CA PRO A 486 -35.71 -2.01 -19.95
C PRO A 486 -36.66 -1.05 -19.20
N LEU A 487 -36.24 0.20 -19.07
CA LEU A 487 -37.06 1.30 -18.57
C LEU A 487 -37.11 2.40 -19.64
N SER A 488 -38.27 3.02 -19.81
CA SER A 488 -38.43 4.14 -20.72
C SER A 488 -38.30 5.47 -19.98
N ARG A 489 -37.54 6.41 -20.57
CA ARG A 489 -37.48 7.82 -20.15
C ARG A 489 -38.28 8.75 -21.07
N ASP A 490 -38.83 8.22 -22.16
CA ASP A 490 -39.61 8.95 -23.14
C ASP A 490 -41.02 8.37 -23.20
N SER A 491 -42.03 9.21 -23.00
CA SER A 491 -43.44 8.81 -23.08
C SER A 491 -43.83 8.17 -24.42
N ALA A 492 -43.06 8.37 -25.49
CA ALA A 492 -43.28 7.76 -26.79
C ALA A 492 -42.84 6.28 -26.88
N ILE A 493 -42.07 5.78 -25.91
CA ILE A 493 -41.65 4.38 -25.84
C ILE A 493 -42.40 3.71 -24.70
N THR A 494 -43.20 2.68 -25.00
CA THR A 494 -43.93 1.90 -24.00
C THR A 494 -43.37 0.49 -23.89
N ILE A 495 -43.41 -0.05 -22.68
CA ILE A 495 -42.91 -1.40 -22.36
C ILE A 495 -44.08 -2.18 -21.76
N ASP A 496 -44.58 -3.15 -22.52
CA ASP A 496 -45.78 -3.93 -22.22
C ASP A 496 -45.47 -5.44 -22.22
N GLY A 497 -46.47 -6.28 -21.93
CA GLY A 497 -46.36 -7.73 -22.10
C GLY A 497 -45.28 -8.37 -21.22
N LEU A 498 -45.08 -7.83 -20.03
CA LEU A 498 -44.08 -8.28 -19.07
C LEU A 498 -44.43 -9.69 -18.58
N LYS A 499 -43.47 -10.62 -18.69
CA LYS A 499 -43.55 -11.99 -18.16
C LYS A 499 -42.30 -12.30 -17.36
N TYR A 500 -42.48 -12.75 -16.13
CA TYR A 500 -41.41 -12.99 -15.16
C TYR A 500 -41.91 -13.98 -14.08
N ASP A 501 -42.44 -15.12 -14.51
CA ASP A 501 -43.15 -16.07 -13.65
C ASP A 501 -42.33 -16.43 -12.39
N GLY A 502 -42.89 -16.17 -11.20
CA GLY A 502 -42.25 -16.47 -9.91
C GLY A 502 -41.13 -15.52 -9.46
N ALA A 503 -40.84 -14.44 -10.21
CA ALA A 503 -39.86 -13.43 -9.81
C ALA A 503 -40.48 -12.20 -9.13
N SER A 504 -39.66 -11.54 -8.33
CA SER A 504 -39.89 -10.15 -7.91
C SER A 504 -39.46 -9.19 -9.02
N TYR A 505 -40.21 -8.11 -9.24
CA TYR A 505 -39.91 -7.08 -10.23
C TYR A 505 -39.95 -5.69 -9.61
N ASP A 506 -38.82 -4.97 -9.71
CA ASP A 506 -38.68 -3.58 -9.32
C ASP A 506 -38.88 -2.68 -10.54
N LYS A 507 -39.96 -1.88 -10.51
CA LYS A 507 -40.37 -0.99 -11.61
C LYS A 507 -39.50 0.24 -11.76
N ASP A 508 -38.81 0.66 -10.70
CA ASP A 508 -38.00 1.88 -10.69
C ASP A 508 -36.59 1.60 -11.23
N THR A 509 -36.08 0.38 -11.01
CA THR A 509 -34.75 -0.05 -11.46
C THR A 509 -34.76 -0.98 -12.66
N GLY A 510 -35.90 -1.62 -12.94
CA GLY A 510 -36.03 -2.64 -13.99
C GLY A 510 -35.55 -4.03 -13.55
N ASN A 511 -35.15 -4.21 -12.29
CA ASN A 511 -34.56 -5.46 -11.81
C ASN A 511 -35.62 -6.57 -11.65
N VAL A 512 -35.31 -7.76 -12.17
CA VAL A 512 -36.14 -8.98 -12.03
C VAL A 512 -35.33 -10.05 -11.30
N GLN A 513 -35.88 -10.61 -10.23
CA GLN A 513 -35.15 -11.53 -9.35
C GLN A 513 -35.96 -12.78 -9.01
N TRP A 514 -35.39 -13.95 -9.28
CA TRP A 514 -35.84 -15.24 -8.75
C TRP A 514 -34.98 -15.66 -7.57
N ALA A 515 -35.60 -16.11 -6.49
CA ALA A 515 -34.92 -16.69 -5.33
C ALA A 515 -35.52 -18.07 -5.04
N LEU A 516 -34.68 -19.10 -4.97
CA LEU A 516 -35.11 -20.49 -4.75
C LEU A 516 -34.03 -21.33 -4.10
N ASP A 517 -34.45 -22.42 -3.45
CA ASP A 517 -33.57 -23.51 -3.05
C ASP A 517 -33.51 -24.53 -4.18
N LEU A 518 -32.37 -24.63 -4.86
CA LEU A 518 -32.14 -25.57 -5.97
C LEU A 518 -31.50 -26.86 -5.44
N PRO A 519 -32.21 -28.00 -5.46
CA PRO A 519 -31.67 -29.25 -4.93
C PRO A 519 -30.43 -29.74 -5.70
N ALA A 520 -29.70 -30.67 -5.08
CA ALA A 520 -28.56 -31.32 -5.70
C ALA A 520 -28.93 -32.00 -7.02
N ASN A 521 -28.09 -31.86 -8.05
CA ASN A 521 -28.27 -32.46 -9.38
C ASN A 521 -29.56 -32.06 -10.13
N GLN A 522 -30.24 -30.99 -9.73
CA GLN A 522 -31.44 -30.49 -10.40
C GLN A 522 -31.19 -29.28 -11.29
N SER A 523 -32.12 -29.04 -12.21
CA SER A 523 -32.11 -27.90 -13.12
C SER A 523 -33.44 -27.15 -13.07
N GLU A 524 -33.37 -25.82 -13.15
CA GLU A 524 -34.54 -24.95 -13.21
C GLU A 524 -34.47 -24.03 -14.45
N LYS A 525 -35.62 -23.60 -14.96
CA LYS A 525 -35.70 -22.66 -16.09
C LYS A 525 -36.51 -21.42 -15.73
N PHE A 526 -35.97 -20.26 -16.05
CA PHE A 526 -36.56 -18.95 -15.82
C PHE A 526 -36.83 -18.30 -17.17
N THR A 527 -38.03 -17.72 -17.34
CA THR A 527 -38.42 -17.03 -18.57
C THR A 527 -38.69 -15.57 -18.28
N LEU A 528 -38.00 -14.69 -19.01
CA LEU A 528 -38.23 -13.25 -19.02
C LEU A 528 -38.76 -12.84 -20.39
N SER A 529 -39.89 -12.15 -20.49
CA SER A 529 -40.30 -11.53 -21.76
C SER A 529 -40.89 -10.14 -21.56
N TYR A 530 -40.74 -9.29 -22.57
CA TYR A 530 -41.35 -7.97 -22.64
C TYR A 530 -41.52 -7.53 -24.09
N THR A 531 -42.39 -6.55 -24.31
CA THR A 531 -42.68 -5.97 -25.61
C THR A 531 -42.37 -4.47 -25.58
N VAL A 532 -41.49 -4.02 -26.46
CA VAL A 532 -41.18 -2.59 -26.63
C VAL A 532 -41.96 -2.06 -27.81
N LYS A 533 -42.72 -0.97 -27.61
CA LYS A 533 -43.43 -0.24 -28.67
C LYS A 533 -42.87 1.16 -28.79
N TYR A 534 -42.62 1.60 -30.02
CA TYR A 534 -42.04 2.93 -30.30
C TYR A 534 -42.42 3.44 -31.70
N PRO A 535 -42.30 4.75 -31.99
CA PRO A 535 -42.65 5.32 -33.30
C PRO A 535 -41.74 4.79 -34.42
N LYS A 536 -42.31 4.46 -35.57
CA LYS A 536 -41.59 3.82 -36.70
C LYS A 536 -40.50 4.69 -37.34
N ASP A 537 -40.60 6.01 -37.18
CA ASP A 537 -39.67 7.01 -37.69
C ASP A 537 -38.48 7.25 -36.76
N LYS A 538 -38.49 6.68 -35.56
CA LYS A 538 -37.41 6.79 -34.57
C LYS A 538 -36.64 5.48 -34.45
N ARG A 539 -35.32 5.58 -34.27
CA ARG A 539 -34.47 4.45 -33.88
C ARG A 539 -34.31 4.43 -32.36
N VAL A 540 -34.56 3.27 -31.76
CA VAL A 540 -34.26 3.03 -30.35
C VAL A 540 -32.90 2.35 -30.25
N SER A 541 -32.00 2.89 -29.43
CA SER A 541 -30.69 2.31 -29.12
C SER A 541 -30.77 1.42 -27.87
N ASN A 542 -29.80 0.51 -27.71
CA ASN A 542 -29.63 -0.34 -26.52
C ASN A 542 -30.79 -1.33 -26.22
N LEU A 543 -31.42 -1.87 -27.27
CA LEU A 543 -32.45 -2.92 -27.19
C LEU A 543 -31.86 -4.34 -27.15
#